data_AF-A0A7J0A158-F1
#
_entry.id   AF-A0A7J0A158-F1
#
_cell.length_a   1.000
_cell.length_b   1.000
_cell.length_c   1.000
_cell.angle_alpha   90.00
_cell.angle_beta   90.00
_cell.angle_gamma   90.00
#
_symmetry.space_group_name_H-M   'P 1'
#
loop_
_entity.id
_entity.type
_entity.pdbx_description
1 polymer ?
#
loop_
_entity_poly.entity_id
_entity_poly.type
_entity_poly.pdbx_seq_one_letter_code
_entity_poly.pdbx_strand_id
1 'polypeptide(L)'
;MNVTWLYGSREDSSLVEEIRSIFDTEFPDINVSEIKHWGKGSVNRQYFIQFASHLYPKGAHYEYITDGNIGYFEFHLEPEAGNDKVLKKIGIRLAHKLQDSPIEIDVRNKLPFGTFWTNNWEEGVHDMKELVSKFRDLYDYIHPILCDLNSEVVEVSLQSNLPRPTKELIEPCVNNAEVTSEIKSLEEVMNFNLTLPDYQRDYCWEERNISDLWGNLLKVEDGKAFHLGTLIFHANQDRDTGKWKYDIIDGQQRLVTLSLILWGLGYTGNIPLLNAKYSSPDAIKNVGNSKYVIKSLIERVGNVMDLLPRLLKNVSFAVLVVNDSNLDLAYTFFSNQNSKGVPLSDFDLLKAHHLRFIPGDEGGQAEHMAKKMECRLSASPVL
;
A
#
# COMPACT_ATOMS: atom_id res chain seq x y z
N MET A 1 -41.61 -4.47 -20.90
CA MET A 1 -40.90 -5.10 -22.04
C MET A 1 -39.89 -6.09 -21.48
N ASN A 2 -39.63 -7.21 -22.17
CA ASN A 2 -38.45 -8.05 -21.88
C ASN A 2 -37.22 -7.17 -22.11
N VAL A 3 -36.22 -7.19 -21.24
CA VAL A 3 -35.00 -6.35 -21.33
C VAL A 3 -33.80 -7.16 -21.86
N THR A 4 -34.05 -8.39 -22.26
CA THR A 4 -33.09 -9.41 -22.68
C THR A 4 -32.56 -9.24 -24.12
N TRP A 5 -32.67 -8.06 -24.72
CA TRP A 5 -32.53 -7.88 -26.19
C TRP A 5 -31.20 -7.32 -26.72
N LEU A 6 -30.21 -7.01 -25.87
CA LEU A 6 -28.87 -6.65 -26.37
C LEU A 6 -28.28 -7.76 -27.27
N TYR A 7 -28.82 -8.98 -27.19
CA TYR A 7 -28.70 -10.03 -28.20
C TYR A 7 -29.57 -9.73 -29.46
N GLY A 8 -29.21 -8.70 -30.23
CA GLY A 8 -29.78 -8.44 -31.56
C GLY A 8 -30.47 -7.08 -31.76
N SER A 9 -30.75 -6.31 -30.71
CA SER A 9 -31.25 -4.93 -30.82
C SER A 9 -30.10 -3.95 -31.04
N ARG A 10 -29.52 -3.96 -32.25
CA ARG A 10 -28.37 -3.11 -32.57
C ARG A 10 -28.66 -1.59 -32.45
N GLU A 11 -29.93 -1.16 -32.47
CA GLU A 11 -30.29 0.26 -32.65
C GLU A 11 -31.65 0.66 -32.02
N ASP A 12 -32.15 -0.02 -30.98
CA ASP A 12 -33.43 0.38 -30.36
C ASP A 12 -33.24 1.58 -29.41
N SER A 13 -33.26 2.78 -29.99
CA SER A 13 -33.10 4.04 -29.28
C SER A 13 -34.24 4.28 -28.26
N SER A 14 -35.43 3.72 -28.51
CA SER A 14 -36.60 3.91 -27.64
C SER A 14 -36.45 3.23 -26.28
N LEU A 15 -35.74 2.08 -26.23
CA LEU A 15 -35.43 1.37 -25.00
C LEU A 15 -34.45 2.16 -24.12
N VAL A 16 -33.40 2.73 -24.72
CA VAL A 16 -32.42 3.54 -23.98
C VAL A 16 -33.07 4.81 -23.42
N GLU A 17 -33.99 5.41 -24.17
CA GLU A 17 -34.80 6.55 -23.70
C GLU A 17 -35.70 6.16 -22.52
N GLU A 18 -36.33 4.99 -22.55
CA GLU A 18 -37.12 4.47 -21.41
C GLU A 18 -36.25 4.24 -20.17
N ILE A 19 -35.08 3.60 -20.33
CA ILE A 19 -34.11 3.39 -19.23
C ILE A 19 -33.67 4.75 -18.65
N ARG A 20 -33.32 5.71 -19.50
CA ARG A 20 -32.93 7.07 -19.07
C ARG A 20 -34.05 7.73 -18.28
N SER A 21 -35.28 7.71 -18.78
CA SER A 21 -36.42 8.33 -18.10
C SER A 21 -36.64 7.77 -16.69
N ILE A 22 -36.45 6.45 -16.51
CA ILE A 22 -36.59 5.80 -15.20
C ILE A 22 -35.41 6.17 -14.29
N PHE A 23 -34.18 6.10 -14.80
CA PHE A 23 -32.98 6.39 -14.01
C PHE A 23 -32.86 7.87 -13.62
N ASP A 24 -33.28 8.80 -14.47
CA ASP A 24 -33.34 10.23 -14.14
C ASP A 24 -34.27 10.49 -12.94
N THR A 25 -35.26 9.62 -12.72
CA THR A 25 -36.20 9.71 -11.59
C THR A 25 -35.69 8.97 -10.35
N GLU A 26 -35.15 7.75 -10.51
CA GLU A 26 -34.77 6.89 -9.37
C GLU A 26 -33.32 7.06 -8.90
N PHE A 27 -32.41 7.49 -9.79
CA PHE A 27 -30.97 7.63 -9.56
C PHE A 27 -30.44 8.90 -10.27
N PRO A 28 -30.80 10.10 -9.78
CA PRO A 28 -30.59 11.36 -10.51
C PRO A 28 -29.11 11.74 -10.71
N ASP A 29 -28.18 11.05 -10.04
CA ASP A 29 -26.74 11.25 -10.21
C ASP A 29 -26.15 10.37 -11.31
N ILE A 30 -26.88 9.35 -11.80
CA ILE A 30 -26.44 8.37 -12.78
C ILE A 30 -26.81 8.80 -14.20
N ASN A 31 -25.80 8.95 -15.05
CA ASN A 31 -25.96 9.17 -16.48
C ASN A 31 -25.90 7.84 -17.25
N VAL A 32 -26.92 7.57 -18.08
CA VAL A 32 -27.00 6.36 -18.91
C VAL A 32 -26.51 6.65 -20.33
N SER A 33 -25.50 5.91 -20.78
CA SER A 33 -24.95 6.03 -22.13
C SER A 33 -25.86 5.45 -23.21
N GLU A 34 -25.54 5.73 -24.47
CA GLU A 34 -26.05 4.93 -25.58
C GLU A 34 -25.50 3.50 -25.53
N ILE A 35 -26.07 2.59 -26.32
CA ILE A 35 -25.57 1.23 -26.47
C ILE A 35 -24.18 1.28 -27.10
N LYS A 36 -23.19 0.71 -26.41
CA LYS A 36 -21.80 0.61 -26.86
C LYS A 36 -21.48 -0.82 -27.30
N HIS A 37 -20.41 -0.96 -28.09
CA HIS A 37 -19.98 -2.24 -28.65
C HIS A 37 -18.49 -2.51 -28.38
N TRP A 38 -18.18 -3.68 -27.82
CA TRP A 38 -16.81 -4.18 -27.68
C TRP A 38 -16.31 -4.66 -29.07
N GLY A 39 -15.12 -4.23 -29.52
CA GLY A 39 -14.60 -4.50 -30.88
C GLY A 39 -14.53 -5.98 -31.33
N LYS A 40 -13.86 -6.28 -32.45
CA LYS A 40 -13.82 -7.63 -33.06
C LYS A 40 -13.12 -8.69 -32.18
N GLY A 41 -13.86 -9.32 -31.27
CA GLY A 41 -13.44 -10.48 -30.49
C GLY A 41 -14.64 -11.38 -30.13
N SER A 42 -14.50 -12.69 -30.29
CA SER A 42 -15.46 -13.74 -29.89
C SER A 42 -15.59 -13.73 -28.36
N VAL A 43 -16.75 -13.67 -27.70
CA VAL A 43 -17.92 -14.57 -27.71
C VAL A 43 -19.09 -13.82 -27.03
N ASN A 44 -20.33 -13.92 -27.52
CA ASN A 44 -21.65 -13.56 -26.92
C ASN A 44 -21.92 -12.24 -26.14
N ARG A 45 -20.92 -11.45 -25.72
CA ARG A 45 -21.06 -10.19 -24.96
C ARG A 45 -20.62 -8.98 -25.80
N GLN A 46 -21.31 -8.73 -26.91
CA GLN A 46 -20.88 -7.71 -27.88
C GLN A 46 -21.34 -6.29 -27.55
N TYR A 47 -22.45 -6.14 -26.83
CA TYR A 47 -23.05 -4.85 -26.54
C TYR A 47 -23.23 -4.63 -25.04
N PHE A 48 -23.14 -3.37 -24.63
CA PHE A 48 -23.30 -2.96 -23.24
C PHE A 48 -23.87 -1.55 -23.14
N ILE A 49 -24.48 -1.24 -22.01
CA ILE A 49 -24.90 0.11 -21.64
C ILE A 49 -24.11 0.52 -20.41
N GLN A 50 -23.48 1.69 -20.45
CA GLN A 50 -22.70 2.21 -19.34
C GLN A 50 -23.55 3.18 -18.51
N PHE A 51 -23.48 3.03 -17.19
CA PHE A 51 -24.13 3.89 -16.21
C PHE A 51 -23.03 4.54 -15.38
N ALA A 52 -22.87 5.86 -15.48
CA ALA A 52 -21.77 6.57 -14.84
C ALA A 52 -22.30 7.74 -14.02
N SER A 53 -21.88 7.84 -12.76
CA SER A 53 -22.18 9.02 -11.94
C SER A 53 -21.14 10.11 -12.17
N HIS A 54 -21.59 11.35 -12.30
CA HIS A 54 -20.70 12.51 -12.30
C HIS A 54 -20.03 12.73 -10.92
N LEU A 55 -20.56 12.09 -9.88
CA LEU A 55 -19.97 12.06 -8.55
C LEU A 55 -18.84 11.05 -8.43
N TYR A 56 -18.61 10.19 -9.43
CA TYR A 56 -17.57 9.17 -9.36
C TYR A 56 -16.28 9.62 -10.06
N PRO A 57 -15.13 9.11 -9.63
CA PRO A 57 -13.87 9.38 -10.32
C PRO A 57 -13.92 8.81 -11.73
N LYS A 58 -13.27 9.52 -12.66
CA LYS A 58 -13.22 9.09 -14.06
C LYS A 58 -12.70 7.65 -14.18
N GLY A 59 -13.41 6.82 -14.93
CA GLY A 59 -13.12 5.39 -15.09
C GLY A 59 -13.82 4.47 -14.07
N ALA A 60 -14.64 5.01 -13.18
CA ALA A 60 -15.56 4.24 -12.35
C ALA A 60 -16.98 4.29 -12.92
N HIS A 61 -17.54 3.14 -13.28
CA HIS A 61 -18.86 3.05 -13.90
C HIS A 61 -19.48 1.67 -13.73
N TYR A 62 -20.81 1.57 -13.89
CA TYR A 62 -21.48 0.30 -14.05
C TYR A 62 -21.68 -0.03 -15.53
N GLU A 63 -21.72 -1.30 -15.83
CA GLU A 63 -22.07 -1.83 -17.15
C GLU A 63 -23.23 -2.81 -17.02
N TYR A 64 -24.26 -2.59 -17.84
CA TYR A 64 -25.25 -3.60 -18.13
C TYR A 64 -24.84 -4.35 -19.38
N ILE A 65 -24.70 -5.67 -19.24
CA ILE A 65 -24.31 -6.59 -20.30
C ILE A 65 -25.34 -7.73 -20.40
N THR A 66 -25.40 -8.39 -21.55
CA THR A 66 -26.25 -9.58 -21.72
C THR A 66 -25.45 -10.76 -22.24
N ASP A 67 -25.81 -11.96 -21.77
CA ASP A 67 -25.40 -13.23 -22.35
C ASP A 67 -26.65 -14.06 -22.66
N GLY A 68 -26.95 -14.25 -23.96
CA GLY A 68 -28.22 -14.83 -24.39
C GLY A 68 -29.42 -14.00 -23.93
N ASN A 69 -30.36 -14.62 -23.21
CA ASN A 69 -31.59 -13.98 -22.71
C ASN A 69 -31.48 -13.54 -21.24
N ILE A 70 -30.27 -13.28 -20.75
CA ILE A 70 -30.04 -12.91 -19.35
C ILE A 70 -29.16 -11.68 -19.31
N GLY A 71 -29.61 -10.65 -18.60
CA GLY A 71 -28.84 -9.44 -18.34
C GLY A 71 -28.11 -9.48 -17.00
N TYR A 72 -26.99 -8.78 -16.91
CA TYR A 72 -26.13 -8.71 -15.72
C TYR A 72 -25.61 -7.29 -15.53
N PHE A 73 -25.38 -6.93 -14.27
CA PHE A 73 -24.69 -5.70 -13.89
C PHE A 73 -23.32 -6.00 -13.29
N GLU A 74 -22.35 -5.24 -13.73
CA GLU A 74 -21.02 -5.22 -13.15
C GLU A 74 -20.62 -3.76 -12.90
N PHE A 75 -19.89 -3.50 -11.81
CA PHE A 75 -19.24 -2.22 -11.58
C PHE A 75 -17.75 -2.36 -11.87
N HIS A 76 -17.22 -1.46 -12.71
CA HIS A 76 -15.88 -1.53 -13.25
C HIS A 76 -15.05 -0.33 -12.81
N LEU A 77 -13.77 -0.61 -12.57
CA LEU A 77 -12.71 0.38 -12.44
C LEU A 77 -11.76 0.22 -13.62
N GLU A 78 -11.80 1.19 -14.54
CA GLU A 78 -11.02 1.20 -15.77
C GLU A 78 -10.03 2.38 -15.79
N PRO A 79 -8.75 2.13 -15.44
CA PRO A 79 -7.71 3.14 -15.50
C PRO A 79 -7.53 3.73 -16.90
N GLU A 80 -7.48 5.05 -16.95
CA GLU A 80 -6.96 5.84 -18.06
C GLU A 80 -5.57 6.39 -17.71
N ALA A 81 -4.90 7.02 -18.67
CA ALA A 81 -3.58 7.59 -18.44
C ALA A 81 -3.62 8.64 -17.31
N GLY A 82 -2.98 8.32 -16.17
CA GLY A 82 -2.79 9.23 -15.05
C GLY A 82 -3.73 9.04 -13.84
N ASN A 83 -4.75 8.16 -13.91
CA ASN A 83 -5.65 7.89 -12.77
C ASN A 83 -5.52 6.47 -12.17
N ASP A 84 -4.64 5.64 -12.72
CA ASP A 84 -4.39 4.24 -12.32
C ASP A 84 -4.15 4.08 -10.81
N LYS A 85 -3.33 4.97 -10.23
CA LYS A 85 -3.03 5.00 -8.80
C LYS A 85 -4.27 5.33 -7.95
N VAL A 86 -5.21 6.11 -8.46
CA VAL A 86 -6.44 6.54 -7.75
C VAL A 86 -7.46 5.43 -7.80
N LEU A 87 -7.75 4.88 -8.97
CA LEU A 87 -8.69 3.77 -9.13
C LEU A 87 -8.22 2.51 -8.39
N LYS A 88 -6.91 2.23 -8.35
CA LYS A 88 -6.37 1.14 -7.52
C LYS A 88 -6.69 1.31 -6.03
N LYS A 89 -6.61 2.53 -5.49
CA LYS A 89 -6.96 2.81 -4.08
C LYS A 89 -8.45 2.61 -3.83
N ILE A 90 -9.29 3.06 -4.75
CA ILE A 90 -10.74 2.91 -4.68
C ILE A 90 -11.11 1.43 -4.71
N GLY A 91 -10.52 0.65 -5.63
CA GLY A 91 -10.74 -0.79 -5.73
C GLY A 91 -10.40 -1.53 -4.44
N ILE A 92 -9.26 -1.22 -3.81
CA ILE A 92 -8.86 -1.80 -2.51
C ILE A 92 -9.88 -1.45 -1.40
N ARG A 93 -10.35 -0.21 -1.36
CA ARG A 93 -11.28 0.25 -0.31
C ARG A 93 -12.69 -0.29 -0.49
N LEU A 94 -13.17 -0.40 -1.74
CA LEU A 94 -14.40 -1.10 -2.08
C LEU A 94 -14.29 -2.56 -1.66
N ALA A 95 -13.23 -3.26 -2.08
CA ALA A 95 -13.03 -4.67 -1.74
C ALA A 95 -13.08 -4.92 -0.22
N HIS A 96 -12.50 -4.03 0.57
CA HIS A 96 -12.53 -4.12 2.02
C HIS A 96 -13.90 -3.84 2.63
N LYS A 97 -14.55 -2.73 2.27
CA LYS A 97 -15.88 -2.39 2.82
C LYS A 97 -16.95 -3.40 2.38
N LEU A 98 -16.73 -4.11 1.28
CA LEU A 98 -17.65 -5.08 0.71
C LEU A 98 -17.32 -6.54 1.08
N GLN A 99 -16.31 -6.79 1.91
CA GLN A 99 -15.84 -8.14 2.24
C GLN A 99 -16.93 -9.05 2.84
N ASP A 100 -17.84 -8.50 3.64
CA ASP A 100 -18.96 -9.22 4.26
C ASP A 100 -20.30 -8.95 3.56
N SER A 101 -20.26 -8.36 2.36
CA SER A 101 -21.43 -8.04 1.54
C SER A 101 -21.69 -9.15 0.51
N PRO A 102 -22.87 -9.20 -0.14
CA PRO A 102 -23.12 -10.12 -1.24
C PRO A 102 -22.38 -9.74 -2.55
N ILE A 103 -21.38 -8.85 -2.50
CA ILE A 103 -20.62 -8.40 -3.68
C ILE A 103 -19.37 -9.25 -3.87
N GLU A 104 -19.28 -9.90 -5.03
CA GLU A 104 -18.08 -10.59 -5.52
C GLU A 104 -17.14 -9.63 -6.25
N ILE A 105 -15.84 -9.98 -6.27
CA ILE A 105 -14.77 -9.08 -6.72
C ILE A 105 -13.78 -9.86 -7.56
N ASP A 106 -13.33 -9.27 -8.67
CA ASP A 106 -12.31 -9.84 -9.54
C ASP A 106 -11.31 -8.81 -10.08
N VAL A 107 -10.24 -9.32 -10.68
CA VAL A 107 -9.16 -8.56 -11.29
C VAL A 107 -9.58 -7.95 -12.63
N ARG A 108 -9.18 -6.71 -12.90
CA ARG A 108 -9.39 -6.07 -14.22
C ARG A 108 -8.29 -5.09 -14.53
N ASN A 109 -7.82 -5.03 -15.78
CA ASN A 109 -6.83 -4.04 -16.24
C ASN A 109 -5.58 -3.89 -15.34
N LYS A 110 -5.07 -5.01 -14.79
CA LYS A 110 -3.94 -5.09 -13.82
C LYS A 110 -4.24 -4.53 -12.42
N LEU A 111 -5.48 -4.16 -12.12
CA LEU A 111 -5.96 -3.91 -10.77
C LEU A 111 -6.29 -5.25 -10.10
N PRO A 112 -5.85 -5.49 -8.85
CA PRO A 112 -6.20 -6.70 -8.11
C PRO A 112 -7.70 -6.76 -7.76
N PHE A 113 -8.39 -5.61 -7.77
CA PHE A 113 -9.82 -5.46 -7.50
C PHE A 113 -10.36 -4.39 -8.45
N GLY A 114 -10.97 -4.81 -9.55
CA GLY A 114 -11.34 -3.94 -10.67
C GLY A 114 -12.71 -4.21 -11.29
N THR A 115 -13.34 -5.32 -10.93
CA THR A 115 -14.72 -5.67 -11.31
C THR A 115 -15.47 -6.11 -10.06
N PHE A 116 -16.73 -5.70 -9.92
CA PHE A 116 -17.59 -6.01 -8.78
C PHE A 116 -19.00 -6.38 -9.28
N TRP A 117 -19.61 -7.42 -8.73
CA TRP A 117 -20.99 -7.84 -9.08
C TRP A 117 -21.66 -8.55 -7.91
N THR A 118 -22.98 -8.74 -7.96
CA THR A 118 -23.70 -9.43 -6.88
C THR A 118 -23.56 -10.96 -7.00
N ASN A 119 -23.43 -11.67 -5.89
CA ASN A 119 -23.26 -13.13 -5.85
C ASN A 119 -24.49 -13.92 -6.38
N ASN A 120 -25.65 -13.27 -6.49
CA ASN A 120 -26.87 -13.81 -7.11
C ASN A 120 -27.00 -13.45 -8.59
N TRP A 121 -25.88 -13.20 -9.28
CA TRP A 121 -25.86 -12.84 -10.70
C TRP A 121 -26.59 -13.86 -11.58
N GLU A 122 -26.61 -15.14 -11.20
CA GLU A 122 -27.29 -16.23 -11.94
C GLU A 122 -28.80 -16.02 -12.10
N GLU A 123 -29.44 -15.26 -11.20
CA GLU A 123 -30.86 -14.89 -11.32
C GLU A 123 -31.13 -13.95 -12.50
N GLY A 124 -30.13 -13.14 -12.86
CA GLY A 124 -30.17 -12.28 -14.02
C GLY A 124 -31.18 -11.13 -13.99
N VAL A 125 -31.30 -10.46 -15.14
CA VAL A 125 -32.27 -9.41 -15.43
C VAL A 125 -33.06 -9.79 -16.66
N HIS A 126 -34.39 -9.89 -16.53
CA HIS A 126 -35.30 -10.26 -17.60
C HIS A 126 -36.27 -9.13 -18.00
N ASP A 127 -36.64 -8.27 -17.06
CA ASP A 127 -37.54 -7.14 -17.31
C ASP A 127 -37.02 -5.81 -16.74
N MET A 128 -37.76 -4.72 -17.00
CA MET A 128 -37.35 -3.36 -16.59
C MET A 128 -37.37 -3.18 -15.08
N LYS A 129 -38.28 -3.88 -14.38
CA LYS A 129 -38.37 -3.81 -12.93
C LYS A 129 -37.16 -4.50 -12.29
N GLU A 130 -36.76 -5.64 -12.83
CA GLU A 130 -35.56 -6.36 -12.42
C GLU A 130 -34.29 -5.58 -12.77
N LEU A 131 -34.25 -4.87 -13.91
CA LEU A 131 -33.12 -4.02 -14.27
C LEU A 131 -32.86 -2.95 -13.19
N VAL A 132 -33.91 -2.24 -12.80
CA VAL A 132 -33.84 -1.20 -11.75
C VAL A 132 -33.48 -1.82 -10.40
N SER A 133 -34.11 -2.94 -10.03
CA SER A 133 -33.85 -3.60 -8.75
C SER A 133 -32.42 -4.12 -8.65
N LYS A 134 -31.90 -4.79 -9.68
CA LYS A 134 -30.54 -5.35 -9.68
C LYS A 134 -29.48 -4.26 -9.77
N PHE A 135 -29.75 -3.16 -10.47
CA PHE A 135 -28.89 -1.98 -10.40
C PHE A 135 -28.86 -1.43 -8.97
N ARG A 136 -30.02 -1.29 -8.31
CA ARG A 136 -30.14 -0.82 -6.93
C ARG A 136 -29.34 -1.69 -5.96
N ASP A 137 -29.44 -3.01 -6.09
CA ASP A 137 -28.71 -3.96 -5.25
C ASP A 137 -27.20 -3.69 -5.28
N LEU A 138 -26.62 -3.42 -6.45
CA LEU A 138 -25.20 -3.10 -6.58
C LEU A 138 -24.88 -1.64 -6.17
N TYR A 139 -25.78 -0.71 -6.51
CA TYR A 139 -25.65 0.72 -6.25
C TYR A 139 -25.65 1.04 -4.74
N ASP A 140 -26.58 0.48 -3.96
CA ASP A 140 -26.74 0.78 -2.54
C ASP A 140 -25.51 0.38 -1.71
N TYR A 141 -24.75 -0.62 -2.16
CA TYR A 141 -23.47 -0.99 -1.55
C TYR A 141 -22.31 -0.09 -1.99
N ILE A 142 -22.23 0.24 -3.29
CA ILE A 142 -21.06 0.92 -3.86
C ILE A 142 -21.15 2.45 -3.71
N HIS A 143 -22.32 3.04 -3.96
CA HIS A 143 -22.51 4.48 -4.01
C HIS A 143 -22.12 5.20 -2.71
N PRO A 144 -22.57 4.76 -1.51
CA PRO A 144 -22.19 5.43 -0.27
C PRO A 144 -20.67 5.42 -0.04
N ILE A 145 -20.01 4.34 -0.45
CA ILE A 145 -18.55 4.19 -0.33
C ILE A 145 -17.83 5.16 -1.26
N LEU A 146 -18.30 5.33 -2.49
CA LEU A 146 -17.71 6.26 -3.46
C LEU A 146 -17.96 7.73 -3.08
N CYS A 147 -19.14 8.05 -2.55
CA CYS A 147 -19.44 9.40 -2.07
C CYS A 147 -18.62 9.78 -0.84
N ASP A 148 -18.42 8.85 0.11
CA ASP A 148 -17.50 9.00 1.25
C ASP A 148 -16.06 9.31 0.80
N LEU A 149 -15.66 8.86 -0.38
CA LEU A 149 -14.30 9.05 -0.91
C LEU A 149 -14.08 10.44 -1.51
N ASN A 150 -15.16 11.09 -1.99
CA ASN A 150 -15.09 12.44 -2.52
C ASN A 150 -15.26 13.52 -1.45
N SER A 151 -15.89 13.20 -0.32
CA SER A 151 -16.03 14.11 0.83
C SER A 151 -14.77 14.20 1.70
N GLU A 152 -13.85 13.25 1.59
CA GLU A 152 -12.58 13.24 2.30
C GLU A 152 -11.40 12.91 1.36
N VAL A 153 -11.00 13.88 0.54
CA VAL A 153 -9.55 14.12 0.34
C VAL A 153 -9.04 14.81 1.59
N VAL A 154 -9.16 14.12 2.73
CA VAL A 154 -8.36 14.44 3.90
C VAL A 154 -6.95 14.10 3.48
N GLU A 155 -6.14 15.14 3.24
CA GLU A 155 -4.73 15.08 3.56
C GLU A 155 -4.61 14.29 4.85
N VAL A 156 -4.17 13.02 4.76
CA VAL A 156 -3.77 12.28 5.94
C VAL A 156 -2.53 12.99 6.45
N SER A 157 -2.74 14.08 7.18
CA SER A 157 -1.72 14.63 8.04
C SER A 157 -1.46 13.54 9.07
N LEU A 158 -0.19 13.17 9.23
CA LEU A 158 0.28 12.26 10.27
C LEU A 158 0.18 12.91 11.67
N GLN A 159 -0.76 13.82 11.90
CA GLN A 159 -1.06 14.36 13.22
C GLN A 159 -2.08 13.45 13.92
N SER A 160 -1.73 12.16 14.08
CA SER A 160 -2.18 11.48 15.28
C SER A 160 -1.37 12.05 16.45
N ASN A 161 -1.98 12.13 17.64
CA ASN A 161 -1.25 12.27 18.90
C ASN A 161 -0.30 11.06 19.04
N LEU A 162 0.84 11.12 18.35
CA LEU A 162 1.85 10.08 18.41
C LEU A 162 2.31 9.99 19.87
N PRO A 163 2.40 8.78 20.43
CA PRO A 163 2.89 8.62 21.78
C PRO A 163 4.23 9.35 21.90
N ARG A 164 4.30 10.34 22.80
CA ARG A 164 5.60 10.92 23.14
C ARG A 164 6.41 9.83 23.85
N PRO A 165 7.72 9.70 23.58
CA PRO A 165 8.57 8.72 24.25
C PRO A 165 8.32 8.76 25.76
N THR A 166 7.89 7.64 26.33
CA THR A 166 7.53 7.54 27.75
C THR A 166 8.77 7.39 28.62
N LYS A 167 9.92 7.06 28.02
CA LYS A 167 11.24 6.95 28.65
C LYS A 167 12.28 7.70 27.80
N GLU A 168 13.32 8.20 28.46
CA GLU A 168 14.48 8.79 27.78
C GLU A 168 15.11 7.76 26.83
N LEU A 169 15.38 8.17 25.60
CA LEU A 169 15.97 7.31 24.58
C LEU A 169 17.45 7.06 24.92
N ILE A 170 17.92 5.86 24.64
CA ILE A 170 19.29 5.42 24.90
C ILE A 170 20.20 6.05 23.84
N GLU A 171 21.17 6.81 24.31
CA GLU A 171 22.23 7.38 23.50
C GLU A 171 23.36 6.35 23.23
N PRO A 172 24.13 6.52 22.14
CA PRO A 172 25.40 5.85 21.91
C PRO A 172 26.30 5.74 23.14
N CYS A 173 26.76 4.51 23.44
CA CYS A 173 27.85 4.29 24.38
C CYS A 173 29.17 4.63 23.67
N VAL A 174 29.69 5.84 23.91
CA VAL A 174 30.92 6.32 23.29
C VAL A 174 32.12 5.60 23.91
N ASN A 175 32.50 4.47 23.32
CA ASN A 175 33.72 3.74 23.66
C ASN A 175 34.80 4.01 22.61
N ASN A 176 36.09 3.84 22.95
CA ASN A 176 37.22 4.04 22.02
C ASN A 176 37.27 3.04 20.84
N ALA A 177 36.34 2.08 20.76
CA ALA A 177 36.26 1.13 19.66
C ALA A 177 35.61 1.80 18.45
N GLU A 178 36.23 1.72 17.27
CA GLU A 178 35.68 2.33 16.03
C GLU A 178 34.33 1.72 15.61
N VAL A 179 34.14 0.43 15.91
CA VAL A 179 32.93 -0.34 15.59
C VAL A 179 32.58 -1.24 16.75
N THR A 180 31.31 -1.32 17.10
CA THR A 180 30.77 -2.29 18.06
C THR A 180 29.72 -3.17 17.39
N SER A 181 29.62 -4.42 17.85
CA SER A 181 28.67 -5.40 17.33
C SER A 181 28.02 -6.15 18.48
N GLU A 182 26.71 -6.06 18.61
CA GLU A 182 25.95 -6.74 19.66
C GLU A 182 24.63 -7.28 19.12
N ILE A 183 24.11 -8.35 19.73
CA ILE A 183 22.75 -8.81 19.44
C ILE A 183 21.79 -8.01 20.34
N LYS A 184 20.80 -7.36 19.74
CA LYS A 184 19.77 -6.60 20.44
C LYS A 184 18.39 -7.09 20.08
N SER A 185 17.51 -7.16 21.07
CA SER A 185 16.08 -7.41 20.86
C SER A 185 15.40 -6.21 20.21
N LEU A 186 14.21 -6.43 19.64
CA LEU A 186 13.37 -5.37 19.09
C LEU A 186 13.03 -4.31 20.15
N GLU A 187 12.78 -4.73 21.39
CA GLU A 187 12.54 -3.81 22.50
C GLU A 187 13.75 -2.91 22.78
N GLU A 188 14.96 -3.46 22.83
CA GLU A 188 16.19 -2.68 23.04
C GLU A 188 16.41 -1.69 21.90
N VAL A 189 16.27 -2.12 20.65
CA VAL A 189 16.47 -1.26 19.46
C VAL A 189 15.47 -0.09 19.46
N MET A 190 14.20 -0.34 19.81
CA MET A 190 13.17 0.71 19.84
C MET A 190 13.41 1.77 20.94
N ASN A 191 14.25 1.46 21.94
CA ASN A 191 14.67 2.42 22.96
C ASN A 191 15.85 3.29 22.53
N PHE A 192 16.49 3.05 21.38
CA PHE A 192 17.59 3.89 20.90
C PHE A 192 17.10 5.24 20.37
N ASN A 193 17.93 6.28 20.46
CA ASN A 193 17.68 7.57 19.82
C ASN A 193 17.90 7.51 18.31
N LEU A 194 17.02 6.79 17.60
CA LEU A 194 17.12 6.51 16.18
C LEU A 194 16.69 7.71 15.33
N THR A 195 17.46 8.02 14.29
CA THR A 195 17.17 9.08 13.34
C THR A 195 17.26 8.58 11.90
N LEU A 196 16.39 9.12 11.04
CA LEU A 196 16.47 8.95 9.59
C LEU A 196 17.24 10.15 9.01
N PRO A 197 18.51 9.97 8.62
CA PRO A 197 19.27 11.07 8.04
C PRO A 197 18.81 11.36 6.60
N ASP A 198 19.01 12.60 6.12
CA ASP A 198 18.54 13.05 4.81
C ASP A 198 19.14 12.28 3.62
N TYR A 199 20.30 11.65 3.83
CA TYR A 199 20.93 10.80 2.82
C TYR A 199 20.29 9.40 2.73
N GLN A 200 19.42 9.02 3.66
CA GLN A 200 18.68 7.77 3.52
C GLN A 200 17.64 7.85 2.42
N ARG A 201 17.33 6.70 1.84
CA ARG A 201 16.32 6.59 0.78
C ARG A 201 14.91 6.75 1.35
N ASP A 202 13.99 7.14 0.50
CA ASP A 202 12.57 7.17 0.84
C ASP A 202 12.03 5.79 1.24
N TYR A 203 10.99 5.77 2.06
CA TYR A 203 10.25 4.55 2.35
C TYR A 203 9.53 4.04 1.09
N CYS A 204 9.80 2.79 0.71
CA CYS A 204 9.34 2.23 -0.57
C CYS A 204 8.72 0.83 -0.49
N TRP A 205 8.61 0.26 0.71
CA TRP A 205 7.99 -1.06 0.88
C TRP A 205 6.51 -1.04 0.49
N GLU A 206 6.12 -2.04 -0.29
CA GLU A 206 4.76 -2.27 -0.74
C GLU A 206 4.12 -3.44 0.02
N GLU A 207 2.83 -3.69 -0.21
CA GLU A 207 2.02 -4.72 0.47
C GLU A 207 2.71 -6.08 0.55
N ARG A 208 3.36 -6.53 -0.53
CA ARG A 208 4.08 -7.80 -0.56
C ARG A 208 5.17 -7.86 0.50
N ASN A 209 5.99 -6.81 0.62
CA ASN A 209 7.08 -6.77 1.61
C ASN A 209 6.55 -6.81 3.04
N ILE A 210 5.44 -6.11 3.29
CA ILE A 210 4.79 -6.06 4.60
C ILE A 210 4.21 -7.42 4.95
N SER A 211 3.50 -8.07 4.02
CA SER A 211 2.93 -9.41 4.19
C SER A 211 4.02 -10.47 4.41
N ASP A 212 5.14 -10.38 3.69
CA ASP A 212 6.29 -11.27 3.87
C ASP A 212 6.92 -11.09 5.26
N LEU A 213 7.14 -9.84 5.69
CA LEU A 213 7.63 -9.55 7.04
C LEU A 213 6.65 -10.07 8.10
N TRP A 214 5.36 -9.76 7.95
CA TRP A 214 4.31 -10.19 8.87
C TRP A 214 4.25 -11.71 9.01
N GLY A 215 4.25 -12.43 7.88
CA GLY A 215 4.27 -13.89 7.87
C GLY A 215 5.48 -14.49 8.59
N ASN A 216 6.63 -13.80 8.57
CA ASN A 216 7.80 -14.20 9.35
C ASN A 216 7.64 -13.89 10.85
N LEU A 217 7.07 -12.74 11.20
CA LEU A 217 6.79 -12.37 12.60
C LEU A 217 5.80 -13.34 13.27
N LEU A 218 4.83 -13.86 12.52
CA LEU A 218 3.88 -14.86 13.05
C LEU A 218 4.56 -16.19 13.44
N LYS A 219 5.73 -16.50 12.88
CA LYS A 219 6.51 -17.72 13.17
C LYS A 219 7.40 -17.58 14.41
N VAL A 220 7.48 -16.40 15.02
CA VAL A 220 8.32 -16.16 16.21
C VAL A 220 7.77 -16.99 17.37
N GLU A 221 8.57 -17.83 17.99
CA GLU A 221 8.16 -18.63 19.16
C GLU A 221 8.71 -18.01 20.45
N ASP A 222 7.99 -18.12 21.56
CA ASP A 222 8.52 -17.63 22.84
C ASP A 222 9.73 -18.46 23.30
N GLY A 223 10.76 -17.78 23.82
CA GLY A 223 12.00 -18.40 24.28
C GLY A 223 12.98 -18.77 23.16
N LYS A 224 12.65 -18.52 21.88
CA LYS A 224 13.56 -18.71 20.75
C LYS A 224 13.83 -17.38 20.06
N ALA A 225 15.09 -16.94 20.09
CA ALA A 225 15.50 -15.74 19.38
C ALA A 225 15.27 -15.91 17.87
N PHE A 226 14.44 -15.05 17.31
CA PHE A 226 14.16 -14.94 15.89
C PHE A 226 15.02 -13.82 15.30
N HIS A 227 16.10 -14.21 14.62
CA HIS A 227 17.04 -13.25 14.04
C HIS A 227 16.46 -12.62 12.76
N LEU A 228 16.19 -11.32 12.79
CA LEU A 228 15.65 -10.55 11.67
C LEU A 228 16.75 -9.72 10.99
N GLY A 229 17.94 -10.31 10.84
CA GLY A 229 19.08 -9.76 10.11
C GLY A 229 19.92 -8.73 10.88
N THR A 230 20.76 -8.02 10.14
CA THR A 230 21.65 -6.97 10.69
C THR A 230 21.02 -5.59 10.59
N LEU A 231 21.38 -4.69 11.51
CA LEU A 231 21.13 -3.26 11.46
C LEU A 231 22.47 -2.54 11.57
N ILE A 232 22.67 -1.49 10.78
CA ILE A 232 23.90 -0.69 10.80
C ILE A 232 23.52 0.73 11.19
N PHE A 233 24.13 1.23 12.24
CA PHE A 233 23.91 2.58 12.77
C PHE A 233 25.22 3.36 12.78
N HIS A 234 25.09 4.67 12.57
CA HIS A 234 26.16 5.64 12.75
C HIS A 234 25.87 6.44 14.01
N ALA A 235 26.75 6.35 15.01
CA ALA A 235 26.65 7.14 16.23
C ALA A 235 27.26 8.52 15.98
N ASN A 236 26.43 9.56 16.03
CA ASN A 236 26.87 10.95 15.88
C ASN A 236 26.13 11.88 16.84
N GLN A 237 26.62 13.12 16.94
CA GLN A 237 25.96 14.16 17.71
C GLN A 237 25.08 15.02 16.81
N ASP A 238 23.87 15.30 17.29
CA ASP A 238 23.01 16.30 16.70
C ASP A 238 23.64 17.70 16.86
N ARG A 239 23.80 18.43 15.76
CA ARG A 239 24.52 19.71 15.74
C ARG A 239 23.80 20.81 16.53
N ASP A 240 22.48 20.75 16.60
CA ASP A 240 21.68 21.79 17.23
C ASP A 240 21.48 21.53 18.73
N THR A 241 21.29 20.26 19.10
CA THR A 241 21.00 19.88 20.50
C THR A 241 22.20 19.33 21.26
N GLY A 242 23.28 18.94 20.58
CA GLY A 242 24.46 18.31 21.17
C GLY A 242 24.24 16.90 21.69
N LYS A 243 23.02 16.35 21.55
CA LYS A 243 22.68 14.99 22.00
C LYS A 243 23.19 13.95 21.03
N TRP A 244 23.61 12.81 21.56
CA TRP A 244 23.98 11.68 20.72
C TRP A 244 22.75 10.99 20.12
N LYS A 245 22.88 10.55 18.88
CA LYS A 245 21.85 9.84 18.13
C LYS A 245 22.47 8.71 17.30
N TYR A 246 21.59 7.83 16.84
CA TYR A 246 21.92 6.74 15.94
C TYR A 246 21.28 7.01 14.58
N ASP A 247 22.05 7.53 13.64
CA ASP A 247 21.62 7.66 12.25
C ASP A 247 21.58 6.27 11.60
N ILE A 248 20.41 5.91 11.07
CA ILE A 248 20.22 4.60 10.44
C ILE A 248 20.98 4.56 9.10
N ILE A 249 21.88 3.60 8.94
CA ILE A 249 22.61 3.32 7.69
C ILE A 249 21.97 2.14 6.93
N ASP A 250 21.65 1.06 7.64
CA ASP A 250 20.90 -0.08 7.09
C ASP A 250 19.70 -0.49 7.95
N GLY A 251 18.73 -1.12 7.31
CA GLY A 251 17.54 -1.66 7.99
C GLY A 251 16.38 -0.67 8.12
N GLN A 252 16.50 0.52 7.53
CA GLN A 252 15.48 1.56 7.56
C GLN A 252 14.06 1.05 7.24
N GLN A 253 13.88 0.38 6.09
CA GLN A 253 12.55 -0.07 5.64
C GLN A 253 11.93 -1.08 6.62
N ARG A 254 12.76 -1.97 7.18
CA ARG A 254 12.37 -2.94 8.21
C ARG A 254 11.95 -2.22 9.49
N LEU A 255 12.79 -1.32 10.00
CA LEU A 255 12.54 -0.61 11.25
C LEU A 255 11.30 0.28 11.18
N VAL A 256 11.11 1.03 10.09
CA VAL A 256 9.89 1.84 9.87
C VAL A 256 8.64 0.95 9.87
N THR A 257 8.67 -0.18 9.15
CA THR A 257 7.52 -1.08 9.10
C THR A 257 7.24 -1.75 10.45
N LEU A 258 8.29 -2.13 11.19
CA LEU A 258 8.15 -2.67 12.55
C LEU A 258 7.59 -1.62 13.52
N SER A 259 8.00 -0.35 13.41
CA SER A 259 7.43 0.75 14.20
C SER A 259 5.92 0.90 13.94
N LEU A 260 5.48 0.79 12.68
CA LEU A 260 4.06 0.82 12.33
C LEU A 260 3.31 -0.42 12.87
N ILE A 261 3.92 -1.60 12.83
CA ILE A 261 3.36 -2.84 13.40
C ILE A 261 3.18 -2.72 14.91
N LEU A 262 4.23 -2.32 15.63
CA LEU A 262 4.18 -2.14 17.09
C LEU A 262 3.11 -1.12 17.48
N TRP A 263 3.03 -0.01 16.75
CA TRP A 263 1.98 0.99 16.96
C TRP A 263 0.58 0.41 16.74
N GLY A 264 0.37 -0.33 15.65
CA GLY A 264 -0.90 -0.99 15.36
C GLY A 264 -1.30 -2.04 16.41
N LEU A 265 -0.32 -2.73 17.00
CA LEU A 265 -0.51 -3.71 18.08
C LEU A 265 -0.76 -3.04 19.45
N GLY A 266 -0.78 -1.70 19.52
CA GLY A 266 -1.03 -0.96 20.75
C GLY A 266 0.18 -0.82 21.67
N TYR A 267 1.40 -0.93 21.16
CA TYR A 267 2.62 -0.71 21.95
C TYR A 267 2.70 0.73 22.48
N THR A 268 2.96 0.88 23.77
CA THR A 268 2.99 2.16 24.49
C THR A 268 4.40 2.62 24.88
N GLY A 269 5.43 1.82 24.52
CA GLY A 269 6.83 2.18 24.75
C GLY A 269 7.37 3.16 23.71
N ASN A 270 8.69 3.24 23.62
CA ASN A 270 9.36 4.14 22.69
C ASN A 270 9.24 3.64 21.25
N ILE A 271 8.86 4.53 20.33
CA ILE A 271 8.79 4.23 18.89
C ILE A 271 9.34 5.45 18.10
N PRO A 272 10.67 5.64 18.09
CA PRO A 272 11.30 6.89 17.63
C PRO A 272 11.01 7.24 16.16
N LEU A 273 10.82 6.22 15.31
CA LEU A 273 10.66 6.42 13.86
C LEU A 273 9.23 6.79 13.43
N LEU A 274 8.23 6.75 14.31
CA LEU A 274 6.87 7.18 13.94
C LEU A 274 6.77 8.68 13.68
N ASN A 275 7.61 9.47 14.34
CA ASN A 275 7.67 10.93 14.16
C ASN A 275 8.59 11.34 13.01
N ALA A 276 9.18 10.39 12.29
CA ALA A 276 10.05 10.71 11.17
C ALA A 276 9.26 11.43 10.06
N LYS A 277 9.86 12.50 9.52
CA LYS A 277 9.26 13.28 8.44
C LYS A 277 9.64 12.64 7.10
N TYR A 278 8.64 12.50 6.22
CA TYR A 278 8.85 12.05 4.84
C TYR A 278 8.44 13.18 3.91
N SER A 279 9.37 13.64 3.06
CA SER A 279 9.12 14.75 2.13
C SER A 279 8.57 14.28 0.78
N SER A 280 8.77 13.00 0.47
CA SER A 280 8.42 12.40 -0.82
C SER A 280 6.96 11.94 -0.86
N PRO A 281 6.16 12.36 -1.87
CA PRO A 281 4.77 11.94 -2.01
C PRO A 281 4.58 10.43 -2.10
N ASP A 282 5.50 9.73 -2.78
CA ASP A 282 5.46 8.27 -2.88
C ASP A 282 5.77 7.62 -1.52
N ALA A 283 6.71 8.17 -0.73
CA ALA A 283 7.01 7.67 0.61
C ALA A 283 5.83 7.83 1.57
N ILE A 284 5.20 9.00 1.58
CA ILE A 284 3.99 9.28 2.37
C ILE A 284 2.88 8.29 1.99
N LYS A 285 2.68 8.07 0.68
CA LYS A 285 1.71 7.10 0.17
C LYS A 285 2.04 5.67 0.63
N ASN A 286 3.30 5.27 0.56
CA ASN A 286 3.72 3.92 0.94
C ASN A 286 3.55 3.70 2.45
N VAL A 287 3.93 4.67 3.30
CA VAL A 287 3.68 4.62 4.75
C VAL A 287 2.19 4.52 5.05
N GLY A 288 1.35 5.30 4.36
CA GLY A 288 -0.11 5.23 4.47
C GLY A 288 -0.66 3.85 4.08
N ASN A 289 -0.16 3.28 2.99
CA ASN A 289 -0.52 1.92 2.56
C ASN A 289 -0.07 0.88 3.58
N SER A 290 1.14 0.99 4.12
CA SER A 290 1.66 0.09 5.15
C SER A 290 0.79 0.09 6.39
N LYS A 291 0.41 1.28 6.88
CA LYS A 291 -0.50 1.42 8.03
C LYS A 291 -1.84 0.71 7.80
N TYR A 292 -2.39 0.82 6.59
CA TYR A 292 -3.63 0.15 6.22
C TYR A 292 -3.47 -1.38 6.19
N VAL A 293 -2.47 -1.88 5.46
CA VAL A 293 -2.20 -3.33 5.35
C VAL A 293 -1.96 -3.94 6.73
N ILE A 294 -1.13 -3.29 7.56
CA ILE A 294 -0.84 -3.72 8.93
C ILE A 294 -2.12 -3.80 9.76
N LYS A 295 -3.01 -2.81 9.67
CA LYS A 295 -4.29 -2.81 10.39
C LYS A 295 -5.12 -4.06 10.02
N SER A 296 -5.29 -4.33 8.72
CA SER A 296 -6.04 -5.51 8.26
C SER A 296 -5.36 -6.82 8.65
N LEU A 297 -4.03 -6.87 8.70
CA LEU A 297 -3.28 -8.05 9.16
C LEU A 297 -3.46 -8.31 10.66
N ILE A 298 -3.49 -7.25 11.48
CA ILE A 298 -3.73 -7.34 12.93
C ILE A 298 -5.15 -7.82 13.23
N GLU A 299 -6.15 -7.31 12.52
CA GLU A 299 -7.56 -7.72 12.68
C GLU A 299 -7.78 -9.22 12.43
N ARG A 300 -6.93 -9.84 11.60
CA ARG A 300 -6.96 -11.28 11.31
C ARG A 300 -6.26 -12.13 12.38
N VAL A 301 -5.55 -11.52 13.34
CA VAL A 301 -4.86 -12.25 14.41
C VAL A 301 -5.77 -12.36 15.63
N GLY A 302 -6.08 -13.59 16.01
CA GLY A 302 -6.97 -13.87 17.15
C GLY A 302 -6.42 -13.50 18.53
N ASN A 303 -5.09 -13.46 18.72
CA ASN A 303 -4.48 -13.15 20.03
C ASN A 303 -3.34 -12.11 19.91
N VAL A 304 -3.73 -10.84 19.80
CA VAL A 304 -2.81 -9.68 19.76
C VAL A 304 -2.05 -9.51 21.09
N MET A 305 -2.69 -9.83 22.22
CA MET A 305 -2.14 -9.65 23.56
C MET A 305 -0.87 -10.49 23.82
N ASP A 306 -0.81 -11.68 23.24
CA ASP A 306 0.38 -12.54 23.29
C ASP A 306 1.44 -12.16 22.23
N LEU A 307 1.00 -11.73 21.05
CA LEU A 307 1.90 -11.43 19.93
C LEU A 307 2.86 -10.28 20.29
N LEU A 308 2.37 -9.16 20.81
CA LEU A 308 3.19 -7.99 21.09
C LEU A 308 4.41 -8.27 22.01
N PRO A 309 4.24 -8.79 23.24
CA PRO A 309 5.38 -9.09 24.13
C PRO A 309 6.30 -10.16 23.54
N ARG A 310 5.75 -11.14 22.82
CA ARG A 310 6.53 -12.17 22.13
C ARG A 310 7.45 -11.58 21.07
N LEU A 311 6.96 -10.65 20.25
CA LEU A 311 7.77 -9.97 19.24
C LEU A 311 8.86 -9.10 19.87
N LEU A 312 8.52 -8.28 20.86
CA LEU A 312 9.45 -7.36 21.53
C LEU A 312 10.66 -8.08 22.11
N LYS A 313 10.42 -9.23 22.77
CA LYS A 313 11.45 -10.02 23.44
C LYS A 313 12.24 -10.93 22.50
N ASN A 314 11.57 -11.58 21.55
CA ASN A 314 12.16 -12.68 20.79
C ASN A 314 12.66 -12.27 19.40
N VAL A 315 12.19 -11.18 18.80
CA VAL A 315 12.79 -10.65 17.56
C VAL A 315 14.12 -9.99 17.91
N SER A 316 15.20 -10.39 17.25
CA SER A 316 16.54 -9.86 17.50
C SER A 316 17.26 -9.47 16.21
N PHE A 317 18.23 -8.57 16.36
CA PHE A 317 19.07 -8.06 15.29
C PHE A 317 20.53 -8.14 15.70
N ALA A 318 21.41 -8.38 14.73
CA ALA A 318 22.81 -8.04 14.90
C ALA A 318 22.93 -6.52 14.68
N VAL A 319 23.32 -5.77 15.69
CA VAL A 319 23.45 -4.31 15.62
C VAL A 319 24.92 -3.97 15.52
N LEU A 320 25.30 -3.39 14.38
CA LEU A 320 26.61 -2.80 14.14
C LEU A 320 26.51 -1.29 14.33
N VAL A 321 27.29 -0.75 15.26
CA VAL A 321 27.40 0.69 15.48
C VAL A 321 28.78 1.14 15.05
N VAL A 322 28.83 2.13 14.17
CA VAL A 322 30.05 2.79 13.74
C VAL A 322 30.10 4.18 14.37
N ASN A 323 31.23 4.51 14.98
CA ASN A 323 31.42 5.82 15.61
C ASN A 323 31.65 6.93 14.57
N ASP A 324 31.41 8.18 14.99
CA ASP A 324 31.49 9.41 14.18
C ASP A 324 32.80 9.58 13.39
N SER A 325 33.89 8.95 13.85
CA SER A 325 35.20 9.02 13.23
C SER A 325 35.36 8.20 11.93
N ASN A 326 34.40 7.35 11.54
CA ASN A 326 34.58 6.44 10.40
C ASN A 326 33.30 6.08 9.63
N LEU A 327 32.55 7.08 9.14
CA LEU A 327 31.32 6.87 8.36
C LEU A 327 31.54 6.00 7.09
N ASP A 328 32.70 6.11 6.44
CA ASP A 328 33.05 5.32 5.24
C ASP A 328 33.10 3.80 5.54
N LEU A 329 33.49 3.44 6.75
CA LEU A 329 33.49 2.05 7.21
C LEU A 329 32.05 1.51 7.35
N ALA A 330 31.09 2.34 7.78
CA ALA A 330 29.67 1.95 7.82
C ALA A 330 29.13 1.63 6.42
N TYR A 331 29.49 2.44 5.42
CA TYR A 331 29.12 2.19 4.02
C TYR A 331 29.81 0.95 3.44
N THR A 332 31.04 0.68 3.87
CA THR A 332 31.77 -0.54 3.51
C THR A 332 31.08 -1.80 4.06
N PHE A 333 30.57 -1.76 5.30
CA PHE A 333 29.76 -2.86 5.84
C PHE A 333 28.44 -3.01 5.09
N PHE A 334 27.76 -1.91 4.80
CA PHE A 334 26.52 -1.90 4.04
C PHE A 334 26.68 -2.52 2.63
N SER A 335 27.73 -2.12 1.91
CA SER A 335 27.97 -2.62 0.55
C SER A 335 28.28 -4.13 0.57
N ASN A 336 29.13 -4.57 1.49
CA ASN A 336 29.50 -5.99 1.64
C ASN A 336 28.31 -6.90 2.01
N GLN A 337 27.37 -6.41 2.83
CA GLN A 337 26.16 -7.17 3.14
C GLN A 337 25.23 -7.31 1.94
N ASN A 338 25.03 -6.23 1.18
CA ASN A 338 24.11 -6.23 0.04
C ASN A 338 24.67 -6.96 -1.19
N SER A 339 25.99 -7.13 -1.28
CA SER A 339 26.65 -7.75 -2.42
C SER A 339 26.97 -9.24 -2.23
N LYS A 340 26.48 -9.87 -1.16
CA LYS A 340 26.80 -11.27 -0.79
C LYS A 340 28.31 -11.53 -0.68
N GLY A 341 29.09 -10.54 -0.24
CA GLY A 341 30.54 -10.67 -0.06
C GLY A 341 31.39 -10.41 -1.29
N VAL A 342 30.82 -9.89 -2.40
CA VAL A 342 31.61 -9.37 -3.53
C VAL A 342 31.73 -7.85 -3.39
N PRO A 343 32.90 -7.27 -3.10
CA PRO A 343 33.01 -5.82 -2.96
C PRO A 343 32.52 -5.13 -4.24
N LEU A 344 31.53 -4.24 -4.11
CA LEU A 344 31.15 -3.32 -5.19
C LEU A 344 32.36 -2.41 -5.46
N SER A 345 32.62 -2.10 -6.73
CA SER A 345 33.77 -1.26 -7.06
C SER A 345 33.58 0.14 -6.47
N ASP A 346 34.68 0.83 -6.12
CA ASP A 346 34.63 2.23 -5.64
C ASP A 346 33.82 3.13 -6.60
N PHE A 347 33.81 2.77 -7.88
CA PHE A 347 33.00 3.41 -8.92
C PHE A 347 31.49 3.25 -8.70
N ASP A 348 31.00 2.10 -8.23
CA ASP A 348 29.58 1.85 -7.97
C ASP A 348 29.09 2.56 -6.69
N LEU A 349 29.95 2.64 -5.68
CA LEU A 349 29.76 3.45 -4.46
C LEU A 349 29.64 4.94 -4.81
N LEU A 350 30.57 5.43 -5.65
CA LEU A 350 30.55 6.81 -6.15
C LEU A 350 29.35 7.08 -7.05
N LYS A 351 28.91 6.10 -7.85
CA LYS A 351 27.74 6.27 -8.74
C LYS A 351 26.46 6.43 -7.94
N ALA A 352 26.24 5.65 -6.89
CA ALA A 352 25.06 5.80 -6.02
C ALA A 352 25.07 7.16 -5.29
N HIS A 353 26.26 7.59 -4.83
CA HIS A 353 26.43 8.91 -4.22
C HIS A 353 26.22 10.07 -5.22
N HIS A 354 26.70 9.94 -6.46
CA HIS A 354 26.66 11.01 -7.48
C HIS A 354 25.42 10.99 -8.39
N LEU A 355 24.69 9.88 -8.51
CA LEU A 355 23.43 9.80 -9.27
C LEU A 355 22.35 10.73 -8.72
N ARG A 356 22.44 11.08 -7.43
CA ARG A 356 21.56 12.08 -6.78
C ARG A 356 21.89 13.53 -7.13
N PHE A 357 23.05 13.79 -7.72
CA PHE A 357 23.53 15.14 -8.04
C PHE A 357 23.49 15.49 -9.53
N ILE A 358 22.93 14.62 -10.38
CA ILE A 358 22.81 14.91 -11.82
C ILE A 358 21.65 15.91 -12.02
N PRO A 359 21.91 17.16 -12.44
CA PRO A 359 20.85 18.13 -12.70
C PRO A 359 20.30 17.92 -14.12
N GLY A 360 18.98 17.68 -14.23
CA GLY A 360 18.20 18.06 -15.42
C GLY A 360 17.83 16.97 -16.45
N ASP A 361 16.53 16.99 -16.79
CA ASP A 361 15.79 16.58 -18.00
C ASP A 361 15.81 15.13 -18.57
N GLU A 362 16.75 14.26 -18.22
CA GLU A 362 16.68 12.82 -18.60
C GLU A 362 16.53 11.87 -17.39
N GLY A 363 16.44 12.44 -16.18
CA GLY A 363 16.57 11.73 -14.90
C GLY A 363 15.41 10.80 -14.52
N GLY A 364 14.20 10.99 -15.03
CA GLY A 364 13.01 10.28 -14.51
C GLY A 364 13.06 8.75 -14.66
N GLN A 365 13.62 8.23 -15.75
CA GLN A 365 13.71 6.77 -15.97
C GLN A 365 14.89 6.14 -15.22
N ALA A 366 16.03 6.84 -15.13
CA ALA A 366 17.19 6.39 -14.38
C ALA A 366 16.93 6.41 -12.87
N GLU A 367 16.24 7.43 -12.37
CA GLU A 367 15.82 7.57 -10.97
C GLU A 367 14.74 6.55 -10.61
N HIS A 368 13.80 6.27 -11.53
CA HIS A 368 12.79 5.21 -11.35
C HIS A 368 13.41 3.81 -11.39
N MET A 369 14.40 3.55 -12.24
CA MET A 369 15.15 2.29 -12.25
C MET A 369 16.04 2.13 -11.02
N ALA A 370 16.70 3.20 -10.55
CA ALA A 370 17.46 3.22 -9.31
C ALA A 370 16.55 2.89 -8.12
N LYS A 371 15.42 3.60 -7.96
CA LYS A 371 14.39 3.30 -6.93
C LYS A 371 13.92 1.84 -6.98
N LYS A 372 13.68 1.28 -8.17
CA LYS A 372 13.19 -0.09 -8.37
C LYS A 372 14.26 -1.17 -8.18
N MET A 373 15.54 -0.85 -8.40
CA MET A 373 16.69 -1.71 -8.10
C MET A 373 16.97 -1.69 -6.59
N GLU A 374 16.87 -0.52 -5.96
CA GLU A 374 17.09 -0.30 -4.53
C GLU A 374 16.04 -0.99 -3.66
N CYS A 375 14.74 -0.91 -3.99
CA CYS A 375 13.71 -1.64 -3.21
C CYS A 375 13.90 -3.17 -3.27
N ARG A 376 14.44 -3.69 -4.39
CA ARG A 376 14.76 -5.13 -4.54
C ARG A 376 15.93 -5.57 -3.66
N LEU A 377 16.94 -4.72 -3.48
CA LEU A 377 18.09 -5.04 -2.62
C LEU A 377 17.71 -5.10 -1.12
N SER A 378 16.71 -4.32 -0.67
CA SER A 378 16.15 -4.41 0.69
C SER A 378 15.21 -5.58 0.94
N ALA A 379 14.71 -6.23 -0.11
CA ALA A 379 13.66 -7.24 -0.01
C ALA A 379 14.21 -8.67 0.13
N SER A 380 15.53 -8.86 0.10
CA SER A 380 16.12 -10.16 0.35
C SER A 380 16.08 -10.46 1.85
N PRO A 381 15.36 -11.51 2.29
CA PRO A 381 15.63 -12.08 3.60
C PRO A 381 17.06 -12.59 3.53
N VAL A 382 17.94 -12.05 4.37
CA VAL A 382 19.14 -12.76 4.79
C VAL A 382 18.62 -13.98 5.55
N LEU A 383 18.50 -15.10 4.84
CA LEU A 383 18.48 -16.42 5.45
C LEU A 383 19.91 -16.87 5.67
#